data_AF-A0A292SRG0-F1
#
_entry.id   AF-A0A292SRG0-F1
#
_cell.length_a   1.000
_cell.length_b   1.000
_cell.length_c   1.000
_cell.angle_alpha   90.00
_cell.angle_beta   90.00
_cell.angle_gamma   90.00
#
_symmetry.space_group_name_H-M   'P 1'
#
loop_
_entity.id
_entity.type
_entity.pdbx_description
1 polymer ?
#
loop_
_entity_poly.entity_id
_entity_poly.type
_entity_poly.pdbx_seq_one_letter_code
_entity_poly.pdbx_strand_id
1 'polypeptide(L)'
;MNTFSKRYGYEKIKEFQVQSLDNETRNLLWSMFWKICNTTPAVVQSLPGFAEYIWVDFLKNRIDEFPCYKTGTGLSLNTHPDYSFLKNIFVYYEWYKVYDLIEEFYRYFGYKSIKNKINEILEKENCAYRLVDSNIVEITAECEIKEIEKAAASNND
;
A
#
# COMPACT_ATOMS: atom_id res chain seq x y z
N MET A 1 -10.98 -4.67 17.38
CA MET A 1 -12.16 -4.57 18.30
C MET A 1 -13.38 -4.23 17.47
N ASN A 2 -14.44 -5.04 17.55
CA ASN A 2 -15.64 -4.85 16.71
C ASN A 2 -16.36 -3.54 17.07
N THR A 3 -16.84 -2.81 16.06
CA THR A 3 -17.63 -1.58 16.24
C THR A 3 -18.96 -1.88 16.92
N PHE A 4 -19.60 -0.86 17.49
CA PHE A 4 -20.94 -0.98 18.07
C PHE A 4 -21.92 -1.63 17.07
N SER A 5 -21.98 -1.13 15.84
CA SER A 5 -22.87 -1.64 14.80
C SER A 5 -22.66 -3.13 14.50
N LYS A 6 -21.40 -3.60 14.45
CA LYS A 6 -21.07 -5.02 14.25
C LYS A 6 -21.44 -5.88 15.47
N ARG A 7 -21.23 -5.38 16.69
CA ARG A 7 -21.59 -6.11 17.92
C ARG A 7 -23.10 -6.30 18.09
N TYR A 8 -23.90 -5.37 17.59
CA TYR A 8 -25.36 -5.42 17.67
C TYR A 8 -26.05 -5.89 16.38
N GLY A 9 -25.28 -6.34 15.39
CA GLY A 9 -25.81 -6.95 14.15
C GLY A 9 -26.41 -5.97 13.15
N TYR A 10 -26.23 -4.66 13.33
CA TYR A 10 -26.63 -3.64 12.34
C TYR A 10 -25.72 -3.64 11.11
N GLU A 11 -24.52 -4.18 11.25
CA GLU A 11 -23.52 -4.30 10.20
C GLU A 11 -22.90 -5.70 10.26
N LYS A 12 -22.61 -6.28 9.09
CA LYS A 12 -21.96 -7.59 9.02
C LYS A 12 -20.51 -7.48 9.53
N ILE A 13 -20.04 -8.54 10.17
CA ILE A 13 -18.62 -8.70 10.48
C ILE A 13 -17.87 -8.82 9.15
N LYS A 14 -16.69 -8.21 9.08
CA LYS A 14 -15.87 -8.18 7.87
C LYS A 14 -15.38 -9.59 7.55
N GLU A 15 -15.69 -10.07 6.36
CA GLU A 15 -15.28 -11.39 5.88
C GLU A 15 -13.77 -11.45 5.62
N PHE A 16 -13.21 -12.67 5.59
CA PHE A 16 -11.79 -12.86 5.33
C PHE A 16 -11.50 -12.62 3.84
N GLN A 17 -10.54 -11.73 3.55
CA GLN A 17 -10.24 -11.28 2.19
C GLN A 17 -9.04 -12.03 1.62
N VAL A 18 -9.30 -13.07 0.81
CA VAL A 18 -8.26 -13.93 0.20
C VAL A 18 -7.98 -13.57 -1.25
N GLN A 19 -8.98 -13.43 -2.11
CA GLN A 19 -8.78 -13.05 -3.51
C GLN A 19 -9.59 -11.79 -3.82
N SER A 20 -9.57 -10.87 -2.86
CA SER A 20 -10.36 -9.66 -2.88
C SER A 20 -9.69 -8.59 -2.03
N LEU A 21 -10.09 -7.35 -2.28
CA LEU A 21 -9.74 -6.21 -1.45
C LEU A 21 -10.87 -5.20 -1.55
N ASP A 22 -11.64 -5.05 -0.48
CA ASP A 22 -12.81 -4.19 -0.46
C ASP A 22 -12.45 -2.70 -0.40
N ASN A 23 -13.46 -1.87 -0.60
CA ASN A 23 -13.28 -0.42 -0.68
C ASN A 23 -12.81 0.20 0.64
N GLU A 24 -13.22 -0.34 1.78
CA GLU A 24 -12.78 0.17 3.08
C GLU A 24 -11.28 -0.07 3.26
N THR A 25 -10.79 -1.27 2.94
CA THR A 25 -9.37 -1.60 3.02
C THR A 25 -8.56 -0.78 2.00
N ARG A 26 -9.04 -0.64 0.76
CA ARG A 26 -8.42 0.23 -0.26
C ARG A 26 -8.29 1.67 0.22
N ASN A 27 -9.33 2.21 0.86
CA ASN A 27 -9.32 3.57 1.41
C ASN A 27 -8.29 3.75 2.52
N LEU A 28 -8.15 2.77 3.41
CA LEU A 28 -7.18 2.80 4.50
C LEU A 28 -5.74 2.72 3.98
N LEU A 29 -5.48 1.80 3.04
CA LEU A 29 -4.18 1.67 2.39
C LEU A 29 -3.80 2.96 1.63
N TRP A 30 -4.73 3.53 0.86
CA TRP A 30 -4.52 4.82 0.20
C TRP A 30 -4.25 5.94 1.20
N SER A 31 -5.01 6.02 2.29
CA SER A 31 -4.83 7.06 3.32
C SER A 31 -3.46 6.96 3.98
N MET A 32 -2.99 5.74 4.25
CA MET A 32 -1.65 5.45 4.77
C MET A 32 -0.57 5.87 3.78
N PHE A 33 -0.70 5.44 2.52
CA PHE A 33 0.20 5.80 1.42
C PHE A 33 0.30 7.32 1.26
N TRP A 34 -0.84 8.00 1.13
CA TRP A 34 -0.91 9.45 0.98
C TRP A 34 -0.24 10.17 2.15
N LYS A 35 -0.51 9.74 3.39
CA LYS A 35 0.11 10.35 4.58
C LYS A 35 1.62 10.22 4.54
N ILE A 36 2.18 9.07 4.21
CA ILE A 36 3.64 8.88 4.14
C ILE A 36 4.23 9.77 3.03
N CYS A 37 3.63 9.76 1.85
CA CYS A 37 4.06 10.54 0.69
C CYS A 37 4.01 12.07 0.91
N ASN A 38 3.26 12.56 1.90
CA ASN A 38 3.15 13.99 2.20
C ASN A 38 3.81 14.42 3.52
N THR A 39 4.13 13.49 4.42
CA THR A 39 4.64 13.83 5.77
C THR A 39 6.01 13.28 6.08
N THR A 40 6.52 12.29 5.32
CA THR A 40 7.85 11.71 5.56
C THR A 40 8.87 12.35 4.63
N PRO A 41 9.81 13.19 5.13
CA PRO A 41 10.67 14.02 4.28
C PRO A 41 11.44 13.25 3.20
N ALA A 42 12.04 12.11 3.55
CA ALA A 42 12.80 11.29 2.59
C ALA A 42 11.91 10.68 1.48
N VAL A 43 10.65 10.36 1.82
CA VAL A 43 9.66 9.88 0.84
C VAL A 43 9.22 11.03 -0.06
N VAL A 44 8.87 12.19 0.53
CA VAL A 44 8.46 13.39 -0.22
C VAL A 44 9.53 13.77 -1.25
N GLN A 45 10.80 13.75 -0.86
CA GLN A 45 11.92 14.11 -1.75
C GLN A 45 12.05 13.14 -2.94
N SER A 46 11.79 11.85 -2.73
CA SER A 46 11.98 10.83 -3.78
C SER A 46 10.68 10.43 -4.50
N LEU A 47 9.53 11.00 -4.08
CA LEU A 47 8.22 10.73 -4.63
C LEU A 47 8.12 11.00 -6.14
N PRO A 48 8.70 12.08 -6.72
CA PRO A 48 8.64 12.28 -8.17
C PRO A 48 9.27 11.14 -8.97
N GLY A 49 10.44 10.64 -8.53
CA GLY A 49 11.11 9.52 -9.17
C GLY A 49 10.34 8.21 -9.03
N PHE A 50 9.78 7.95 -7.83
CA PHE A 50 8.89 6.80 -7.62
C PHE A 50 7.64 6.88 -8.50
N ALA A 51 7.03 8.06 -8.62
CA ALA A 51 5.83 8.27 -9.43
C ALA A 51 6.10 8.03 -10.93
N GLU A 52 7.23 8.51 -11.44
CA GLU A 52 7.65 8.25 -12.82
C GLU A 52 7.92 6.76 -13.06
N TYR A 53 8.61 6.09 -12.12
CA TYR A 53 8.83 4.64 -12.15
C TYR A 53 7.49 3.87 -12.18
N ILE A 54 6.53 4.22 -11.33
CA ILE A 54 5.21 3.57 -11.37
C ILE A 54 4.49 3.86 -12.69
N TRP A 55 4.63 5.06 -13.26
CA TRP A 55 4.00 5.38 -14.53
C TRP A 55 4.57 4.56 -15.71
N VAL A 56 5.90 4.50 -15.83
CA VAL A 56 6.56 3.87 -16.98
C VAL A 56 6.77 2.37 -16.76
N ASP A 57 7.33 1.98 -15.63
CA ASP A 57 7.75 0.59 -15.41
C ASP A 57 6.63 -0.28 -14.85
N PHE A 58 5.76 0.26 -14.00
CA PHE A 58 4.65 -0.51 -13.43
C PHE A 58 3.40 -0.48 -14.32
N LEU A 59 2.94 0.71 -14.72
CA LEU A 59 1.74 0.87 -15.56
C LEU A 59 2.02 0.68 -17.06
N LYS A 60 3.29 0.69 -17.48
CA LYS A 60 3.70 0.58 -18.91
C LYS A 60 3.10 1.69 -19.78
N ASN A 61 2.87 2.86 -19.20
CA ASN A 61 2.40 4.04 -19.92
C ASN A 61 3.58 4.77 -20.59
N ARG A 62 3.26 5.58 -21.61
CA ARG A 62 4.28 6.37 -22.30
C ARG A 62 4.73 7.55 -21.44
N ILE A 63 6.04 7.81 -21.41
CA ILE A 63 6.63 8.88 -20.58
C ILE A 63 6.16 10.28 -21.00
N ASP A 64 5.86 10.51 -22.29
CA ASP A 64 5.35 11.80 -22.78
C ASP A 64 3.91 12.11 -22.32
N GLU A 65 3.21 11.10 -21.80
CA GLU A 65 1.87 11.25 -21.22
C GLU A 65 1.90 11.44 -19.69
N PHE A 66 3.08 11.39 -19.07
CA PHE A 66 3.24 11.46 -17.62
C PHE A 66 2.61 12.75 -17.04
N PRO A 67 1.57 12.64 -16.19
CA PRO A 67 0.79 13.81 -15.74
C PRO A 67 1.62 14.85 -15.01
N CYS A 68 2.67 14.43 -14.29
CA CYS A 68 3.52 15.33 -13.51
C CYS A 68 4.45 16.20 -14.37
N TYR A 69 4.62 15.92 -15.67
CA TYR A 69 5.38 16.79 -16.59
C TYR A 69 4.51 17.90 -17.19
N LYS A 70 3.19 17.72 -17.23
CA LYS A 70 2.26 18.69 -17.83
C LYS A 70 1.98 19.91 -16.93
N THR A 71 2.52 19.93 -15.72
CA THR A 71 2.33 21.00 -14.72
C THR A 71 3.18 22.27 -14.96
N GLY A 72 3.65 22.53 -16.18
CA GLY A 72 4.52 23.68 -16.43
C GLY A 72 4.69 24.10 -17.89
N THR A 73 3.66 24.70 -18.51
CA THR A 73 3.85 25.54 -19.71
C THR A 73 3.06 26.86 -19.70
N GLY A 74 2.53 27.31 -18.57
CA GLY A 74 1.85 28.61 -18.51
C GLY A 74 1.70 29.16 -17.09
N LEU A 75 2.52 30.16 -16.75
CA LEU A 75 2.28 31.25 -15.79
C LEU A 75 1.57 30.95 -14.43
N SER A 76 1.51 29.71 -13.96
CA SER A 76 0.96 29.36 -12.65
C SER A 76 2.02 28.65 -11.83
N LEU A 77 2.63 29.39 -10.92
CA LEU A 77 3.69 28.95 -9.99
C LEU A 77 3.20 27.98 -8.90
N ASN A 78 1.93 27.51 -8.96
CA ASN A 78 1.27 26.76 -7.90
C ASN A 78 0.64 25.45 -8.39
N THR A 79 1.22 24.78 -9.38
CA THR A 79 0.68 23.50 -9.87
C THR A 79 1.43 22.36 -9.20
N HIS A 80 0.83 21.78 -8.14
CA HIS A 80 1.34 20.54 -7.54
C HIS A 80 1.33 19.41 -8.59
N PRO A 81 2.35 18.53 -8.62
CA PRO A 81 2.36 17.38 -9.53
C PRO A 81 1.09 16.54 -9.35
N ASP A 82 0.48 16.12 -10.47
CA ASP A 82 -0.71 15.27 -10.43
C ASP A 82 -0.33 13.81 -10.21
N TYR A 83 -0.49 13.34 -8.97
CA TYR A 83 -0.32 11.94 -8.57
C TYR A 83 -1.64 11.15 -8.52
N SER A 84 -2.71 11.62 -9.17
CA SER A 84 -4.03 10.96 -9.17
C SER A 84 -3.99 9.53 -9.72
N PHE A 85 -3.06 9.23 -10.63
CA PHE A 85 -2.87 7.88 -11.15
C PHE A 85 -2.47 6.88 -10.07
N LEU A 86 -1.69 7.28 -9.05
CA LEU A 86 -1.36 6.41 -7.92
C LEU A 86 -2.63 6.07 -7.13
N LYS A 87 -3.50 7.05 -6.89
CA LYS A 87 -4.81 6.82 -6.24
C LYS A 87 -5.68 5.88 -7.06
N ASN A 88 -5.68 6.02 -8.38
CA ASN A 88 -6.49 5.20 -9.27
C ASN A 88 -6.16 3.71 -9.17
N ILE A 89 -4.89 3.34 -8.89
CA ILE A 89 -4.51 1.95 -8.63
C ILE A 89 -5.26 1.41 -7.41
N PHE A 90 -5.32 2.17 -6.32
CA PHE A 90 -6.06 1.75 -5.11
C PHE A 90 -7.57 1.66 -5.35
N VAL A 91 -8.15 2.54 -6.16
CA VAL A 91 -9.61 2.65 -6.29
C VAL A 91 -10.19 1.75 -7.37
N TYR A 92 -9.55 1.68 -8.54
CA TYR A 92 -10.17 1.12 -9.75
C TYR A 92 -9.48 -0.14 -10.28
N TYR A 93 -8.24 -0.41 -9.89
CA TYR A 93 -7.52 -1.57 -10.40
C TYR A 93 -7.89 -2.83 -9.61
N GLU A 94 -7.58 -3.97 -10.21
CA GLU A 94 -7.70 -5.27 -9.57
C GLU A 94 -6.99 -5.32 -8.21
N TRP A 95 -7.54 -6.10 -7.28
CA TRP A 95 -7.05 -6.15 -5.89
C TRP A 95 -5.55 -6.48 -5.80
N TYR A 96 -5.06 -7.37 -6.65
CA TYR A 96 -3.65 -7.78 -6.68
C TYR A 96 -2.74 -6.63 -7.17
N LYS A 97 -3.23 -5.71 -8.01
CA LYS A 97 -2.45 -4.53 -8.42
C LYS A 97 -2.21 -3.55 -7.28
N VAL A 98 -3.09 -3.52 -6.29
CA VAL A 98 -2.87 -2.76 -5.06
C VAL A 98 -1.72 -3.37 -4.26
N TYR A 99 -1.67 -4.71 -4.18
CA TYR A 99 -0.58 -5.40 -3.50
C TYR A 99 0.75 -5.25 -4.25
N ASP A 100 0.77 -5.40 -5.58
CA ASP A 100 1.99 -5.16 -6.38
C ASP A 100 2.53 -3.73 -6.11
N LEU A 101 1.66 -2.71 -6.09
CA LEU A 101 2.07 -1.34 -5.80
C LEU A 101 2.63 -1.17 -4.37
N ILE A 102 2.06 -1.87 -3.39
CA ILE A 102 2.55 -1.85 -2.01
C ILE A 102 3.94 -2.48 -1.91
N GLU A 103 4.19 -3.57 -2.63
CA GLU A 103 5.53 -4.17 -2.73
C GLU A 103 6.52 -3.19 -3.33
N GLU A 104 6.19 -2.58 -4.47
CA GLU A 104 7.06 -1.59 -5.13
C GLU A 104 7.34 -0.40 -4.22
N PHE A 105 6.32 0.11 -3.52
CA PHE A 105 6.48 1.18 -2.55
C PHE A 105 7.44 0.79 -1.43
N TYR A 106 7.29 -0.40 -0.86
CA TYR A 106 8.17 -0.86 0.20
C TYR A 106 9.60 -1.13 -0.30
N ARG A 107 9.77 -1.76 -1.47
CA ARG A 107 11.09 -1.99 -2.08
C ARG A 107 11.83 -0.69 -2.34
N TYR A 108 11.11 0.34 -2.81
CA TYR A 108 11.71 1.63 -3.14
C TYR A 108 12.13 2.42 -1.90
N PHE A 109 11.34 2.41 -0.82
CA PHE A 109 11.60 3.24 0.37
C PHE A 109 12.21 2.49 1.57
N GLY A 110 11.98 1.18 1.70
CA GLY A 110 12.66 0.29 2.65
C GLY A 110 12.40 0.52 4.15
N TYR A 111 11.52 1.43 4.56
CA TYR A 111 11.35 1.76 5.97
C TYR A 111 10.53 0.72 6.74
N LYS A 112 11.09 0.18 7.83
CA LYS A 112 10.39 -0.77 8.74
C LYS A 112 9.04 -0.23 9.24
N SER A 113 8.92 1.08 9.46
CA SER A 113 7.66 1.72 9.88
C SER A 113 6.55 1.63 8.83
N ILE A 114 6.89 1.56 7.54
CA ILE A 114 5.93 1.36 6.45
C ILE A 114 5.41 -0.07 6.50
N LYS A 115 6.31 -1.06 6.61
CA LYS A 115 5.95 -2.48 6.74
C LYS A 115 4.98 -2.72 7.89
N ASN A 116 5.29 -2.18 9.08
CA ASN A 116 4.43 -2.35 10.25
C ASN A 116 3.03 -1.77 10.02
N LYS A 117 2.91 -0.58 9.42
CA LYS A 117 1.61 0.05 9.12
C LYS A 117 0.81 -0.72 8.09
N ILE A 118 1.47 -1.25 7.05
CA ILE A 118 0.81 -2.10 6.05
C ILE A 118 0.23 -3.33 6.76
N ASN A 119 1.05 -4.05 7.53
CA ASN A 119 0.61 -5.27 8.22
C ASN A 119 -0.49 -5.00 9.25
N GLU A 120 -0.43 -3.90 9.99
CA GLU A 120 -1.49 -3.48 10.90
C GLU A 120 -2.83 -3.27 10.17
N ILE A 121 -2.81 -2.61 9.01
CA ILE A 121 -4.02 -2.41 8.19
C ILE A 121 -4.54 -3.76 7.68
N LEU A 122 -3.69 -4.58 7.06
CA LEU A 122 -4.10 -5.86 6.49
C LEU A 122 -4.65 -6.82 7.55
N GLU A 123 -4.08 -6.82 8.76
CA GLU A 123 -4.59 -7.59 9.89
C GLU A 123 -5.93 -7.08 10.38
N LYS A 124 -6.02 -5.78 10.65
CA LYS A 124 -7.25 -5.15 11.13
C LYS A 124 -8.42 -5.34 10.15
N GLU A 125 -8.12 -5.33 8.86
CA GLU A 125 -9.09 -5.45 7.78
C GLU A 125 -9.33 -6.90 7.33
N ASN A 126 -8.83 -7.88 8.10
CA ASN A 126 -9.05 -9.31 7.89
C ASN A 126 -8.58 -9.81 6.49
N CYS A 127 -7.47 -9.27 5.99
CA CYS A 127 -6.84 -9.73 4.76
C CYS A 127 -5.97 -10.96 5.02
N ALA A 128 -5.99 -11.89 4.07
CA ALA A 128 -5.19 -13.10 4.09
C ALA A 128 -3.71 -12.85 3.83
N TYR A 129 -3.27 -11.62 3.61
CA TYR A 129 -1.90 -11.33 3.18
C TYR A 129 -1.11 -10.48 4.18
N ARG A 130 0.21 -10.66 4.23
CA ARG A 130 1.14 -9.76 4.93
C ARG A 130 2.35 -9.46 4.09
N LEU A 131 2.92 -8.29 4.32
CA LEU A 131 4.24 -7.94 3.84
C LEU A 131 5.30 -8.62 4.72
N VAL A 132 6.00 -9.59 4.16
CA VAL A 132 7.15 -10.28 4.77
C VAL A 132 8.36 -9.99 3.90
N ASP A 133 9.45 -9.56 4.53
CA ASP A 133 10.57 -8.91 3.85
C ASP A 133 10.06 -7.83 2.88
N SER A 134 10.13 -8.06 1.57
CA SER A 134 9.65 -7.15 0.53
C SER A 134 8.50 -7.67 -0.32
N ASN A 135 7.86 -8.77 0.08
CA ASN A 135 6.80 -9.45 -0.68
C ASN A 135 5.52 -9.59 0.13
N ILE A 136 4.38 -9.41 -0.54
CA ILE A 136 3.06 -9.74 -0.04
C ILE A 136 2.87 -11.25 -0.16
N VAL A 137 2.80 -11.93 0.98
CA VAL A 137 2.61 -13.37 1.06
C VAL A 137 1.26 -13.68 1.67
N GLU A 138 0.59 -14.69 1.13
CA GLU A 138 -0.62 -15.24 1.73
C GLU A 138 -0.24 -15.92 3.05
N ILE A 139 -0.89 -15.53 4.14
CA ILE A 139 -0.86 -16.25 5.41
C ILE A 139 -1.82 -17.43 5.27
N THR A 140 -1.29 -18.58 4.88
CA THR A 140 -1.89 -19.85 5.29
C THR A 140 -1.49 -20.12 6.74
N ALA A 141 -2.15 -21.07 7.42
CA ALA A 141 -1.75 -21.53 8.74
C ALA A 141 -0.25 -21.95 8.85
N GLU A 142 0.45 -22.15 7.73
CA GLU A 142 1.89 -22.42 7.69
C GLU A 142 2.79 -21.18 7.88
N CYS A 143 2.31 -19.96 7.58
CA CYS A 143 3.11 -18.74 7.76
C CYS A 143 3.30 -18.37 9.24
N GLU A 144 2.36 -18.74 10.12
CA GLU A 144 2.52 -18.61 11.58
C GLU A 144 3.71 -19.44 12.10
N ILE A 145 3.96 -20.61 11.50
CA ILE A 145 5.06 -21.50 11.92
C ILE A 145 6.42 -20.88 11.60
N LYS A 146 6.58 -20.23 10.44
CA LYS A 146 7.87 -19.63 10.04
C LYS A 146 8.29 -18.45 10.91
N GLU A 147 7.35 -17.64 11.39
CA GLU A 147 7.66 -16.53 12.30
C GLU A 147 7.96 -17.04 13.72
N ILE A 148 7.30 -18.11 14.18
CA ILE A 148 7.66 -18.82 15.42
C ILE A 148 9.07 -19.43 15.31
N GLU A 149 9.38 -20.09 14.19
CA GLU A 149 10.69 -20.72 13.98
C GLU A 149 11.82 -19.69 13.82
N LYS A 150 11.59 -18.56 13.13
CA LYS A 150 12.56 -17.46 13.05
C LYS A 150 12.80 -16.81 14.41
N ALA A 151 11.76 -16.58 15.21
CA ALA A 151 11.90 -16.04 16.56
C ALA A 151 12.63 -17.01 17.50
N ALA A 152 12.39 -18.33 17.37
CA ALA A 152 13.09 -19.36 18.12
C ALA A 152 14.58 -19.48 17.72
N ALA A 153 14.91 -19.32 16.44
CA ALA A 153 16.30 -19.32 15.97
C ALA A 153 17.08 -18.06 16.38
N SER A 154 16.41 -16.92 16.52
CA SER A 154 17.02 -15.63 16.91
C SER A 154 17.35 -15.52 18.40
N ASN A 155 16.82 -16.42 19.24
CA ASN A 155 17.03 -16.46 20.70
C ASN A 155 18.16 -17.40 21.13
N ASN A 156 18.89 -17.99 20.17
CA ASN A 156 19.99 -18.93 20.41
C ASN A 156 21.39 -18.38 20.02
N ASP A 157 21.52 -17.06 19.81
CA ASP A 157 22.81 -16.37 19.63
C ASP A 157 23.08 -15.37 20.78
#